data_AF-A0A949XWD8-F1
#
_entry.id   AF-A0A949XWD8-F1
#
_cell.length_a   1.000
_cell.length_b   1.000
_cell.length_c   1.000
_cell.angle_alpha   90.00
_cell.angle_beta   90.00
_cell.angle_gamma   90.00
#
_symmetry.space_group_name_H-M   'P 1'
#
loop_
_entity.id
_entity.type
_entity.pdbx_description
1 polymer ?
#
loop_
_entity_poly.entity_id
_entity_poly.type
_entity_poly.pdbx_seq_one_letter_code
_entity_poly.pdbx_strand_id
1 'polypeptide(L)'
;MNVRQRLLKIADRIVTLVLASLLTGTTLAFGGAVWWARPMIAGLTSLLVIASLARVALEGRMRVLKSPLTALGALALALAAVQLSPLPPRVAEQLSPRSRAAYALGFFPERARTADPGLALPEPAGGGSPVTLDRSGTLQWLAGATACLALFWSVSLFADRLGRLYVVWGSIIAAFFFNTSFALVQLVSRSGHLFGLYDPGLGPWWTPSVGDLLATPNTTALRALDAASAATTSWAVPVPDRPFLIGSLMGGPGAFLALGTIGLPLALALILQLLAPRGSREGLRTRLGDSGQGGLVVLLIGLLWTSAVLIGLMAGRWLSLPFAISLVLVGLPSARPSGLRWLGLVVTLLSVLALGGGILLGEVWSRIPDARPLASAEGLETATRVWADAWAILRDFPVLGTGLGSFASIFPLYKSCDEARTTALSSLLQWWVEAGAVGVALLVVALLWCLYRLPGAVRRVGTADRALAFGMIGAAAGFGLFSAVHWTVELAAVAVAASALGGAGNRWLAGGTDLFVERG
;
A
#
# COMPACT_ATOMS: atom_id res chain seq x y z
N MET A 1 40.92 5.53 -12.55
CA MET A 1 39.46 5.26 -12.64
C MET A 1 38.87 6.23 -13.65
N ASN A 2 38.27 5.73 -14.73
CA ASN A 2 37.75 6.56 -15.82
C ASN A 2 36.61 7.48 -15.30
N VAL A 3 36.48 8.71 -15.82
CA VAL A 3 35.46 9.70 -15.39
C VAL A 3 34.06 9.08 -15.43
N ARG A 4 33.77 8.31 -16.49
CA ARG A 4 32.52 7.55 -16.63
C ARG A 4 32.24 6.60 -15.46
N GLN A 5 33.26 5.87 -14.99
CA GLN A 5 33.11 4.95 -13.84
C GLN A 5 32.89 5.70 -12.53
N ARG A 6 33.51 6.88 -12.35
CA ARG A 6 33.25 7.76 -11.21
C ARG A 6 31.80 8.22 -11.21
N LEU A 7 31.30 8.70 -12.35
CA LEU A 7 29.92 9.16 -12.49
C LEU A 7 28.91 8.02 -12.26
N LEU A 8 29.16 6.82 -12.77
CA LEU A 8 28.31 5.65 -12.51
C LEU A 8 28.27 5.29 -11.01
N LYS A 9 29.42 5.31 -10.32
CA LYS A 9 29.46 5.06 -8.87
C LYS A 9 28.70 6.14 -8.08
N ILE A 10 28.78 7.40 -8.51
CA ILE A 10 28.04 8.51 -7.89
C ILE A 10 26.53 8.32 -8.13
N ALA A 11 26.10 8.06 -9.37
CA ALA A 11 24.71 7.82 -9.70
C ALA A 11 24.13 6.63 -8.90
N ASP A 12 24.88 5.53 -8.79
CA ASP A 12 24.49 4.38 -7.96
C ASP A 12 24.30 4.75 -6.49
N ARG A 13 25.21 5.55 -5.91
CA ARG A 13 25.10 6.01 -4.52
C ARG A 13 23.90 6.93 -4.33
N ILE A 14 23.64 7.84 -5.28
CA ILE A 14 22.47 8.72 -5.25
C ILE A 14 21.19 7.89 -5.30
N VAL A 15 21.07 6.95 -6.26
CA VAL A 15 19.89 6.06 -6.35
C VAL A 15 19.71 5.27 -5.06
N THR A 16 20.79 4.72 -4.49
CA THR A 16 20.74 3.96 -3.24
C THR A 16 20.26 4.83 -2.07
N LEU A 17 20.83 6.03 -1.91
CA LEU A 17 20.46 6.97 -0.85
C LEU A 17 19.01 7.42 -0.99
N VAL A 18 18.62 7.87 -2.19
CA VAL A 18 17.26 8.35 -2.47
C VAL A 18 16.24 7.25 -2.26
N LEU A 19 16.51 6.03 -2.70
CA LEU A 19 15.61 4.89 -2.50
C LEU A 19 15.46 4.55 -1.03
N ALA A 20 16.57 4.46 -0.28
CA ALA A 20 16.53 4.19 1.15
C ALA A 20 15.76 5.30 1.89
N SER A 21 16.04 6.57 1.58
CA SER A 21 15.33 7.73 2.14
C SER A 21 13.86 7.76 1.79
N LEU A 22 13.47 7.33 0.58
CA LEU A 22 12.07 7.29 0.18
C LEU A 22 11.33 6.15 0.88
N LEU A 23 11.93 4.96 0.99
CA LEU A 23 11.35 3.80 1.69
C LEU A 23 11.22 4.02 3.20
N THR A 24 12.26 4.53 3.87
CA THR A 24 12.21 4.77 5.32
C THR A 24 11.55 6.11 5.64
N GLY A 25 11.85 7.16 4.88
CA GLY A 25 11.31 8.50 5.10
C GLY A 25 9.81 8.59 4.92
N THR A 26 9.20 7.83 4.00
CA THR A 26 7.73 7.79 3.87
C THR A 26 7.05 7.19 5.10
N THR A 27 7.66 6.18 5.73
CA THR A 27 7.16 5.66 7.01
C THR A 27 7.38 6.64 8.16
N LEU A 28 8.58 7.26 8.24
CA LEU A 28 8.93 8.22 9.28
C LEU A 28 8.14 9.54 9.19
N ALA A 29 7.72 9.95 8.00
CA ALA A 29 6.87 11.12 7.74
C ALA A 29 5.39 10.85 8.05
N PHE A 30 5.15 10.10 9.12
CA PHE A 30 3.84 9.70 9.62
C PHE A 30 2.94 9.02 8.59
N GLY A 31 3.54 8.16 7.74
CA GLY A 31 2.81 7.48 6.67
C GLY A 31 2.39 8.37 5.50
N GLY A 32 2.89 9.61 5.41
CA GLY A 32 2.58 10.55 4.33
C GLY A 32 1.49 11.56 4.66
N ALA A 33 1.03 11.61 5.92
CA ALA A 33 -0.07 12.46 6.34
C ALA A 33 0.33 13.90 6.68
N VAL A 34 1.63 14.17 6.75
CA VAL A 34 2.13 15.54 6.89
C VAL A 34 2.00 16.28 5.56
N TRP A 35 1.61 17.56 5.60
CA TRP A 35 1.43 18.40 4.41
C TRP A 35 2.65 18.42 3.47
N TRP A 36 3.88 18.41 4.01
CA TRP A 36 5.11 18.38 3.20
C TRP A 36 5.49 16.99 2.69
N ALA A 37 4.86 15.91 3.18
CA ALA A 37 5.26 14.56 2.80
C ALA A 37 4.98 14.28 1.33
N ARG A 38 3.79 14.66 0.82
CA ARG A 38 3.44 14.52 -0.61
C ARG A 38 4.44 15.20 -1.56
N PRO A 39 4.78 16.51 -1.40
CA PRO A 39 5.77 17.14 -2.26
C PRO A 39 7.19 16.58 -2.07
N MET A 40 7.57 16.17 -0.85
CA MET A 40 8.86 15.51 -0.62
C MET A 40 8.95 14.16 -1.35
N ILE A 41 7.90 13.34 -1.31
CA ILE A 41 7.83 12.07 -2.04
C ILE A 41 7.91 12.32 -3.55
N ALA A 42 7.20 13.31 -4.07
CA ALA A 42 7.26 13.69 -5.48
C ALA A 42 8.67 14.15 -5.89
N GLY A 43 9.32 14.99 -5.08
CA GLY A 43 10.68 15.47 -5.32
C GLY A 43 11.72 14.35 -5.29
N LEU A 44 11.67 13.47 -4.28
CA LEU A 44 12.55 12.31 -4.18
C LEU A 44 12.32 11.31 -5.32
N THR A 45 11.07 11.06 -5.71
CA THR A 45 10.75 10.19 -6.86
C THR A 45 11.27 10.80 -8.16
N SER A 46 11.14 12.10 -8.35
CA SER A 46 11.67 12.80 -9.52
C SER A 46 13.21 12.70 -9.58
N LEU A 47 13.89 12.92 -8.44
CA LEU A 47 15.33 12.74 -8.33
C LEU A 47 15.75 11.30 -8.61
N LEU A 48 14.99 10.30 -8.15
CA LEU A 48 15.23 8.89 -8.42
C LEU A 48 15.16 8.59 -9.92
N VAL A 49 14.14 9.11 -10.61
CA VAL A 49 13.98 8.95 -12.07
C VAL A 49 15.12 9.62 -12.82
N ILE A 50 15.47 10.86 -12.46
CA ILE A 50 16.58 11.60 -13.09
C ILE A 50 17.89 10.84 -12.90
N ALA A 51 18.19 10.36 -11.69
CA ALA A 51 19.40 9.59 -11.41
C ALA A 51 19.42 8.25 -12.17
N SER A 52 18.25 7.60 -12.32
CA SER A 52 18.10 6.36 -13.08
C SER A 52 18.30 6.58 -14.59
N LEU A 53 17.74 7.66 -15.16
CA LEU A 53 17.94 8.05 -16.55
C LEU A 53 19.38 8.45 -16.83
N ALA A 54 20.01 9.24 -15.94
CA ALA A 54 21.42 9.60 -16.03
C ALA A 54 22.30 8.35 -16.02
N ARG A 55 21.99 7.37 -15.17
CA ARG A 55 22.69 6.08 -15.16
C ARG A 55 22.51 5.33 -16.49
N VAL A 56 21.30 5.25 -17.03
CA VAL A 56 21.03 4.60 -18.34
C VAL A 56 21.81 5.29 -19.47
N ALA A 57 21.83 6.63 -19.49
CA ALA A 57 22.59 7.41 -20.47
C ALA A 57 24.10 7.14 -20.35
N LEU A 58 24.64 7.08 -19.12
CA LEU A 58 26.03 6.77 -18.86
C LEU A 58 26.40 5.32 -19.20
N GLU A 59 25.50 4.35 -19.01
CA GLU A 59 25.72 2.95 -19.42
C GLU A 59 25.66 2.79 -20.95
N GLY A 60 24.97 3.68 -21.66
CA GLY A 60 24.84 3.67 -23.13
C GLY A 60 24.00 2.49 -23.66
N ARG A 61 23.33 1.76 -22.76
CA ARG A 61 22.46 0.62 -23.09
C ARG A 61 21.23 0.67 -22.19
N MET A 62 20.04 0.76 -22.76
CA MET A 62 18.81 0.63 -22.00
C MET A 62 18.47 -0.86 -21.84
N ARG A 63 18.44 -1.34 -20.59
CA ARG A 63 18.01 -2.71 -20.28
C ARG A 63 16.49 -2.79 -20.42
N VAL A 64 15.99 -3.11 -21.62
CA VAL A 64 14.56 -3.34 -21.83
C VAL A 64 14.18 -4.67 -21.17
N LEU A 65 13.39 -4.60 -20.10
CA LEU A 65 12.85 -5.79 -19.43
C LEU A 65 11.72 -6.35 -20.30
N LYS A 66 11.76 -7.65 -20.61
CA LYS A 66 10.69 -8.36 -21.34
C LYS A 66 9.49 -8.65 -20.43
N SER A 67 8.96 -7.63 -19.78
CA SER A 67 7.80 -7.71 -18.89
C SER A 67 6.71 -6.74 -19.31
N PRO A 68 5.45 -7.17 -19.39
CA PRO A 68 4.32 -6.30 -19.68
C PRO A 68 3.91 -5.45 -18.47
N LEU A 69 4.41 -5.70 -17.26
CA LEU A 69 3.92 -5.04 -16.04
C LEU A 69 4.04 -3.51 -16.07
N THR A 70 5.15 -2.98 -16.59
CA THR A 70 5.31 -1.53 -16.76
C THR A 70 4.32 -0.97 -17.78
N ALA A 71 4.05 -1.70 -18.87
CA ALA A 71 3.07 -1.30 -19.87
C ALA A 71 1.63 -1.35 -19.33
N LEU A 72 1.28 -2.39 -18.56
CA LEU A 72 -0.01 -2.50 -17.88
C LEU A 72 -0.19 -1.37 -16.84
N GLY A 73 0.86 -1.02 -16.10
CA GLY A 73 0.85 0.15 -15.23
C GLY A 73 0.63 1.46 -16.00
N ALA A 74 1.29 1.64 -17.15
CA ALA A 74 1.06 2.79 -18.02
C ALA A 74 -0.37 2.83 -18.59
N LEU A 75 -0.95 1.68 -18.92
CA LEU A 75 -2.35 1.57 -19.35
C LEU A 75 -3.33 1.95 -18.22
N ALA A 76 -3.01 1.64 -16.96
CA ALA A 76 -3.80 2.11 -15.82
C ALA A 76 -3.74 3.64 -15.65
N LEU A 77 -2.58 4.27 -15.90
CA LEU A 77 -2.48 5.73 -15.95
C LEU A 77 -3.27 6.32 -17.12
N ALA A 78 -3.21 5.65 -18.29
CA ALA A 78 -3.99 6.05 -19.46
C ALA A 78 -5.49 5.97 -19.20
N LEU A 79 -5.96 4.95 -18.46
CA LEU A 79 -7.35 4.84 -18.02
C LEU A 79 -7.77 6.06 -17.18
N ALA A 80 -6.96 6.46 -16.19
CA ALA A 80 -7.23 7.66 -15.39
C ALA A 80 -7.25 8.95 -16.25
N ALA A 81 -6.34 9.07 -17.21
CA ALA A 81 -6.32 10.20 -18.14
C ALA A 81 -7.57 10.24 -19.04
N VAL A 82 -8.03 9.07 -19.52
CA VAL A 82 -9.28 8.95 -20.28
C VAL A 82 -10.47 9.31 -19.39
N GLN A 83 -10.50 8.88 -18.13
CA GLN A 83 -11.56 9.21 -17.19
C GLN A 83 -11.68 10.72 -16.94
N LEU A 84 -10.54 11.45 -16.94
CA LEU A 84 -10.48 12.91 -16.80
C LEU A 84 -10.85 13.68 -18.07
N SER A 85 -10.68 13.07 -19.24
CA SER A 85 -10.91 13.75 -20.52
C SER A 85 -12.41 14.06 -20.72
N PRO A 86 -12.77 15.29 -21.13
CA PRO A 86 -14.15 15.63 -21.45
C PRO A 86 -14.55 14.92 -22.75
N LEU A 87 -15.43 13.93 -22.65
CA LEU A 87 -15.88 13.15 -23.80
C LEU A 87 -17.06 13.83 -24.52
N PRO A 88 -17.17 13.68 -25.84
CA PRO A 88 -18.36 14.10 -26.57
C PRO A 88 -19.62 13.42 -26.02
N PRO A 89 -20.78 14.09 -26.02
CA PRO A 89 -22.00 13.57 -25.38
C PRO A 89 -22.35 12.13 -25.78
N ARG A 90 -22.30 11.80 -27.06
CA ARG A 90 -22.61 10.45 -27.59
C ARG A 90 -21.69 9.37 -27.01
N VAL A 91 -20.41 9.69 -26.84
CA VAL A 91 -19.40 8.75 -26.31
C VAL A 91 -19.58 8.60 -24.79
N ALA A 92 -19.83 9.70 -24.09
CA ALA A 92 -20.10 9.69 -22.65
C ALA A 92 -21.37 8.87 -22.32
N GLU A 93 -22.41 8.95 -23.15
CA GLU A 93 -23.66 8.19 -22.97
C GLU A 93 -23.47 6.68 -23.14
N GLN A 94 -22.60 6.27 -24.06
CA GLN A 94 -22.28 4.85 -24.28
C GLN A 94 -21.36 4.28 -23.20
N LEU A 95 -20.36 5.05 -22.77
CA LEU A 95 -19.33 4.57 -21.84
C LEU A 95 -19.71 4.72 -20.36
N SER A 96 -20.38 5.81 -19.99
CA SER A 96 -20.84 6.06 -18.62
C SER A 96 -22.11 6.93 -18.60
N PRO A 97 -23.29 6.36 -18.90
CA PRO A 97 -24.54 7.10 -18.95
C PRO A 97 -24.87 7.78 -17.62
N ARG A 98 -24.54 7.14 -16.50
CA ARG A 98 -24.79 7.68 -15.16
C ARG A 98 -23.87 8.83 -14.78
N SER A 99 -22.59 8.78 -15.15
CA SER A 99 -21.69 9.94 -14.93
C SER A 99 -22.17 11.14 -15.73
N ARG A 100 -22.59 10.92 -16.99
CA ARG A 100 -23.17 11.98 -17.81
C ARG A 100 -24.44 12.55 -17.17
N ALA A 101 -25.34 11.71 -16.67
CA ALA A 101 -26.56 12.17 -16.01
C ALA A 101 -26.25 13.04 -14.78
N ALA A 102 -25.27 12.64 -13.97
CA ALA A 102 -24.84 13.43 -12.81
C ALA A 102 -24.31 14.82 -13.23
N TYR A 103 -23.52 14.92 -14.31
CA TYR A 103 -23.01 16.21 -14.80
C TYR A 103 -24.07 17.05 -15.53
N ALA A 104 -24.99 16.41 -16.25
CA ALA A 104 -25.99 17.11 -17.06
C ALA A 104 -27.19 17.59 -16.24
N LEU A 105 -27.55 16.86 -15.17
CA LEU A 105 -28.75 17.12 -14.35
C LEU A 105 -28.42 17.50 -12.90
N GLY A 106 -27.20 17.23 -12.41
CA GLY A 106 -26.81 17.44 -11.01
C GLY A 106 -27.30 16.34 -10.05
N PHE A 107 -28.09 15.37 -10.51
CA PHE A 107 -28.59 14.25 -9.73
C PHE A 107 -28.76 12.99 -10.60
N PHE A 108 -28.98 11.84 -9.97
CA PHE A 108 -29.27 10.59 -10.68
C PHE A 108 -30.77 10.48 -11.01
N PRO A 109 -31.17 10.54 -12.30
CA PRO A 109 -32.58 10.64 -12.68
C PRO A 109 -33.41 9.42 -12.25
N GLU A 110 -32.85 8.21 -12.29
CA GLU A 110 -33.55 7.01 -11.83
C GLU A 110 -33.89 7.06 -10.33
N ARG A 111 -33.00 7.64 -9.51
CA ARG A 111 -33.27 7.77 -8.07
C ARG A 111 -34.28 8.87 -7.77
N ALA A 112 -34.23 9.95 -8.54
CA ALA A 112 -35.24 10.98 -8.47
C ALA A 112 -36.62 10.42 -8.86
N ARG A 113 -36.70 9.59 -9.90
CA ARG A 113 -37.94 8.89 -10.30
C ARG A 113 -38.44 7.86 -9.29
N THR A 114 -37.55 7.18 -8.57
CA THR A 114 -37.98 6.29 -7.48
C THR A 114 -38.58 7.05 -6.30
N ALA A 115 -38.12 8.29 -6.05
CA ALA A 115 -38.68 9.15 -5.01
C ALA A 115 -39.95 9.86 -5.47
N ASP A 116 -40.00 10.30 -6.73
CA ASP A 116 -41.15 10.93 -7.37
C ASP A 116 -41.30 10.44 -8.82
N PRO A 117 -42.19 9.45 -9.06
CA PRO A 117 -42.43 8.90 -10.39
C PRO A 117 -42.96 9.92 -11.41
N GLY A 118 -43.55 11.02 -10.94
CA GLY A 118 -44.11 12.08 -11.79
C GLY A 118 -43.10 13.17 -12.19
N LEU A 119 -41.86 13.09 -11.71
CA LEU A 119 -40.86 14.14 -11.91
C LEU A 119 -40.48 14.27 -13.40
N ALA A 120 -40.85 15.40 -14.01
CA ALA A 120 -40.37 15.78 -15.33
C ALA A 120 -38.88 16.17 -15.25
N LEU A 121 -38.02 15.42 -15.96
CA LEU A 121 -36.60 15.70 -15.98
C LEU A 121 -36.29 16.90 -16.89
N PRO A 122 -35.42 17.83 -16.46
CA PRO A 122 -34.99 18.92 -17.32
C PRO A 122 -34.16 18.39 -18.50
N GLU A 123 -34.11 19.16 -19.59
CA GLU A 123 -33.26 18.78 -20.72
C GLU A 123 -31.79 18.73 -20.29
N PRO A 124 -31.07 17.64 -20.62
CA PRO A 124 -29.68 17.49 -20.20
C PRO A 124 -28.80 18.51 -20.91
N ALA A 125 -27.92 19.19 -20.16
CA ALA A 125 -26.94 20.10 -20.74
C ALA A 125 -26.09 19.39 -21.82
N GLY A 126 -26.00 19.99 -23.02
CA GLY A 126 -25.32 19.41 -24.19
C GLY A 126 -23.78 19.41 -24.14
N GLY A 127 -23.18 19.73 -22.98
CA GLY A 127 -21.74 19.83 -22.81
C GLY A 127 -21.03 18.47 -22.76
N GLY A 128 -19.75 18.45 -23.11
CA GLY A 128 -18.90 17.28 -22.88
C GLY A 128 -18.70 17.04 -21.38
N SER A 129 -18.85 15.79 -20.95
CA SER A 129 -18.69 15.39 -19.55
C SER A 129 -17.56 14.37 -19.43
N PRO A 130 -16.72 14.45 -18.38
CA PRO A 130 -15.77 13.40 -18.08
C PRO A 130 -16.50 12.15 -17.58
N VAL A 131 -15.78 11.03 -17.55
CA VAL A 131 -16.31 9.78 -17.00
C VAL A 131 -16.20 9.77 -15.48
N THR A 132 -15.13 10.33 -14.92
CA THR A 132 -14.97 10.42 -13.46
C THR A 132 -16.00 11.35 -12.85
N LEU A 133 -16.58 10.95 -11.71
CA LEU A 133 -17.46 11.78 -10.90
C LEU A 133 -16.67 12.80 -10.05
N ASP A 134 -15.41 12.51 -9.72
CA ASP A 134 -14.51 13.38 -8.96
C ASP A 134 -13.18 13.58 -9.70
N ARG A 135 -13.09 14.70 -10.43
CA ARG A 135 -11.88 15.07 -11.18
C ARG A 135 -10.68 15.29 -10.27
N SER A 136 -10.91 15.86 -9.09
CA SER A 136 -9.84 16.20 -8.16
C SER A 136 -9.22 14.94 -7.55
N GLY A 137 -10.08 14.00 -7.13
CA GLY A 137 -9.67 12.67 -6.67
C GLY A 137 -8.92 11.90 -7.75
N THR A 138 -9.42 11.88 -8.99
CA THR A 138 -8.75 11.19 -10.11
C THR A 138 -7.41 11.81 -10.47
N LEU A 139 -7.26 13.13 -10.42
CA LEU A 139 -5.98 13.79 -10.68
C LEU A 139 -4.96 13.50 -9.56
N GLN A 140 -5.39 13.52 -8.29
CA GLN A 140 -4.53 13.14 -7.16
C GLN A 140 -4.09 11.67 -7.27
N TRP A 141 -5.03 10.78 -7.62
CA TRP A 141 -4.74 9.37 -7.85
C TRP A 141 -3.72 9.19 -8.98
N LEU A 142 -3.93 9.85 -10.12
CA LEU A 142 -3.04 9.78 -11.28
C LEU A 142 -1.61 10.24 -10.92
N ALA A 143 -1.47 11.33 -10.17
CA ALA A 143 -0.16 11.82 -9.71
C ALA A 143 0.54 10.80 -8.79
N GLY A 144 -0.18 10.25 -7.81
CA GLY A 144 0.34 9.23 -6.89
C GLY A 144 0.73 7.94 -7.61
N ALA A 145 -0.13 7.45 -8.52
CA ALA A 145 0.12 6.26 -9.32
C ALA A 145 1.31 6.45 -10.28
N THR A 146 1.50 7.65 -10.83
CA THR A 146 2.67 7.98 -11.67
C THR A 146 3.96 7.89 -10.86
N ALA A 147 3.98 8.43 -9.64
CA ALA A 147 5.12 8.31 -8.74
C ALA A 147 5.41 6.83 -8.37
N CYS A 148 4.37 6.05 -8.09
CA CYS A 148 4.49 4.61 -7.81
C CYS A 148 5.03 3.83 -9.01
N LEU A 149 4.54 4.10 -10.23
CA LEU A 149 5.03 3.47 -11.46
C LEU A 149 6.49 3.84 -11.75
N ALA A 150 6.86 5.10 -11.53
CA ALA A 150 8.22 5.58 -11.67
C ALA A 150 9.18 4.90 -10.68
N LEU A 151 8.77 4.74 -9.42
CA LEU A 151 9.50 3.99 -8.40
C LEU A 151 9.63 2.50 -8.79
N PHE A 152 8.53 1.86 -9.17
CA PHE A 152 8.50 0.48 -9.65
C PHE A 152 9.50 0.27 -10.79
N TRP A 153 9.48 1.12 -11.81
CA TRP A 153 10.38 1.05 -12.94
C TRP A 153 11.85 1.26 -12.55
N SER A 154 12.12 2.28 -11.72
CA SER A 154 13.46 2.59 -11.24
C SER A 154 14.05 1.44 -10.43
N VAL A 155 13.26 0.83 -9.53
CA VAL A 155 13.69 -0.33 -8.74
C VAL A 155 13.92 -1.58 -9.62
N SER A 156 13.09 -1.81 -10.64
CA SER A 156 13.31 -2.90 -11.59
C SER A 156 14.65 -2.81 -12.33
N LEU A 157 15.15 -1.59 -12.58
CA LEU A 157 16.47 -1.37 -13.18
C LEU A 157 17.60 -1.40 -12.15
N PHE A 158 17.34 -0.96 -10.91
CA PHE A 158 18.31 -0.89 -9.84
C PHE A 158 18.64 -2.25 -9.22
N ALA A 159 17.62 -3.06 -8.92
CA ALA A 159 17.75 -4.34 -8.24
C ALA A 159 18.33 -5.42 -9.18
N ASP A 160 19.62 -5.36 -9.49
CA ASP A 160 20.30 -6.29 -10.39
C ASP A 160 21.28 -7.25 -9.70
N ARG A 161 21.45 -7.11 -8.38
CA ARG A 161 22.34 -7.94 -7.55
C ARG A 161 21.84 -7.99 -6.11
N LEU A 162 22.26 -9.02 -5.37
CA LEU A 162 21.78 -9.27 -4.00
C LEU A 162 22.00 -8.07 -3.06
N GLY A 163 23.17 -7.44 -3.10
CA GLY A 163 23.45 -6.27 -2.25
C GLY A 163 22.49 -5.10 -2.46
N ARG A 164 22.01 -4.88 -3.70
CA ARG A 164 21.02 -3.83 -3.98
C ARG A 164 19.61 -4.26 -3.58
N LEU A 165 19.29 -5.54 -3.72
CA LEU A 165 18.05 -6.10 -3.18
C LEU A 165 17.96 -5.91 -1.66
N TYR A 166 19.06 -6.17 -0.94
CA TYR A 166 19.13 -5.96 0.51
C TYR A 166 18.94 -4.51 0.93
N VAL A 167 19.32 -3.53 0.10
CA VAL A 167 18.97 -2.12 0.39
C VAL A 167 17.45 -1.96 0.34
N VAL A 168 16.80 -2.41 -0.73
CA VAL A 168 15.33 -2.27 -0.89
C VAL A 168 14.59 -2.99 0.24
N TRP A 169 14.91 -4.26 0.45
CA TRP A 169 14.25 -5.12 1.43
C TRP A 169 14.61 -4.72 2.85
N GLY A 170 15.89 -4.45 3.11
CA GLY A 170 16.36 -3.99 4.40
C GLY A 170 15.71 -2.67 4.81
N SER A 171 15.52 -1.72 3.88
CA SER A 171 14.79 -0.48 4.17
C SER A 171 13.32 -0.74 4.52
N ILE A 172 12.63 -1.63 3.80
CA ILE A 172 11.23 -1.99 4.09
C ILE A 172 11.12 -2.71 5.45
N ILE A 173 11.98 -3.69 5.71
CA ILE A 173 12.02 -4.45 6.97
C ILE A 173 12.37 -3.51 8.14
N ALA A 174 13.37 -2.63 7.98
CA ALA A 174 13.76 -1.68 9.00
C ALA A 174 12.62 -0.69 9.30
N ALA A 175 11.95 -0.17 8.27
CA ALA A 175 10.79 0.71 8.42
C ALA A 175 9.62 0.03 9.15
N PHE A 176 9.35 -1.24 8.83
CA PHE A 176 8.34 -2.05 9.50
C PHE A 176 8.69 -2.33 10.97
N PHE A 177 9.92 -2.74 11.24
CA PHE A 177 10.36 -3.02 12.62
C PHE A 177 10.50 -1.77 13.47
N PHE A 178 10.91 -0.65 12.89
CA PHE A 178 10.85 0.64 13.56
C PHE A 178 9.42 0.96 14.00
N ASN A 179 8.44 0.80 13.10
CA ASN A 179 7.03 0.97 13.46
C ASN A 179 6.55 -0.04 14.51
N THR A 180 7.05 -1.29 14.46
CA THR A 180 6.76 -2.33 15.46
C THR A 180 7.24 -1.88 16.84
N SER A 181 8.45 -1.33 16.94
CA SER A 181 8.98 -0.80 18.19
C SER A 181 8.11 0.34 18.72
N PHE A 182 7.74 1.32 17.88
CA PHE A 182 6.85 2.41 18.32
C PHE A 182 5.46 1.90 18.76
N ALA A 183 4.87 0.97 18.00
CA ALA A 183 3.59 0.36 18.33
C ALA A 183 3.66 -0.40 19.67
N LEU A 184 4.76 -1.11 19.94
CA LEU A 184 4.99 -1.76 21.22
C LEU A 184 5.07 -0.74 22.36
N VAL A 185 5.83 0.35 22.19
CA VAL A 185 5.91 1.37 23.25
C VAL A 185 4.55 2.01 23.49
N GLN A 186 3.81 2.37 22.43
CA GLN A 186 2.44 2.92 22.53
C GLN A 186 1.47 1.96 23.26
N LEU A 187 1.58 0.67 22.95
CA LEU A 187 0.80 -0.39 23.62
C LEU A 187 1.11 -0.44 25.12
N VAL A 188 2.40 -0.45 25.48
CA VAL A 188 2.86 -0.54 26.87
C VAL A 188 2.54 0.73 27.65
N SER A 189 2.72 1.91 27.05
CA SER A 189 2.44 3.20 27.69
C SER A 189 0.96 3.57 27.73
N ARG A 190 0.09 2.83 27.01
CA ARG A 190 -1.33 3.16 26.78
C ARG A 190 -1.53 4.58 26.23
N SER A 191 -0.55 5.11 25.48
CA SER A 191 -0.63 6.44 24.88
C SER A 191 -1.04 6.34 23.40
N GLY A 192 -2.15 7.00 23.03
CA GLY A 192 -2.59 7.11 21.63
C GLY A 192 -1.82 8.15 20.80
N HIS A 193 -0.93 8.91 21.44
CA HIS A 193 -0.15 10.00 20.82
C HIS A 193 1.30 9.57 20.64
N LEU A 194 2.00 10.21 19.70
CA LEU A 194 3.42 9.95 19.47
C LEU A 194 4.27 10.81 20.43
N PHE A 195 4.17 10.54 21.74
CA PHE A 195 4.94 11.21 22.80
C PHE A 195 4.98 12.76 22.69
N GLY A 196 3.86 13.39 22.33
CA GLY A 196 3.76 14.84 22.18
C GLY A 196 4.29 15.43 20.86
N LEU A 197 4.84 14.59 19.95
CA LEU A 197 5.25 15.03 18.61
C LEU A 197 4.08 15.16 17.65
N TYR A 198 3.09 14.28 17.76
CA TYR A 198 1.90 14.29 16.92
C TYR A 198 0.70 13.76 17.71
N ASP A 199 -0.36 14.55 17.75
CA ASP A 199 -1.64 14.16 18.31
C ASP A 199 -2.70 14.19 17.19
N PRO A 200 -3.33 13.07 16.82
CA PRO A 200 -4.23 13.09 15.70
C PRO A 200 -5.45 13.99 15.89
N GLY A 201 -5.69 14.86 14.90
CA GLY A 201 -6.70 15.92 14.98
C GLY A 201 -6.19 17.22 15.62
N LEU A 202 -5.07 17.18 16.33
CA LEU A 202 -4.32 18.34 16.79
C LEU A 202 -2.97 18.34 16.05
N GLY A 203 -2.96 18.97 14.87
CA GLY A 203 -1.75 19.05 14.06
C GLY A 203 -0.54 19.47 14.89
N PRO A 204 0.68 18.95 14.60
CA PRO A 204 1.86 19.32 15.37
C PRO A 204 2.03 20.83 15.42
N TRP A 205 2.71 21.32 16.44
CA TRP A 205 2.95 22.75 16.67
C TRP A 205 3.59 23.50 15.48
N TRP A 206 4.17 22.79 14.51
CA TRP A 206 4.76 23.33 13.28
C TRP A 206 3.85 23.20 12.04
N THR A 207 2.63 22.70 12.18
CA THR A 207 1.66 22.64 11.07
C THR A 207 0.87 23.92 10.94
N PRO A 208 0.61 24.40 9.70
CA PRO A 208 -0.27 25.53 9.48
C PRO A 208 -1.65 25.24 10.09
N SER A 209 -2.13 26.15 10.91
CA SER A 209 -3.49 26.10 11.46
C SER A 209 -4.52 26.40 10.37
N VAL A 210 -5.79 26.08 10.64
CA VAL A 210 -6.90 26.52 9.77
C VAL A 210 -6.92 28.05 9.64
N GLY A 211 -6.54 28.76 10.71
CA GLY A 211 -6.37 30.22 10.68
C GLY A 211 -5.29 30.66 9.69
N ASP A 212 -4.14 29.97 9.66
CA ASP A 212 -3.06 30.26 8.70
C ASP A 212 -3.53 30.02 7.27
N LEU A 213 -4.27 28.93 7.00
CA LEU A 213 -4.85 28.65 5.69
C LEU A 213 -5.88 29.70 5.26
N LEU A 214 -6.74 30.16 6.17
CA LEU A 214 -7.71 31.21 5.89
C LEU A 214 -7.06 32.60 5.71
N ALA A 215 -5.88 32.81 6.29
CA ALA A 215 -5.10 34.04 6.13
C ALA A 215 -4.20 34.02 4.88
N THR A 216 -4.08 32.89 4.16
CA THR A 216 -3.24 32.85 2.95
C THR A 216 -3.87 33.64 1.80
N PRO A 217 -3.07 34.42 1.04
CA PRO A 217 -3.57 35.42 0.09
C PRO A 217 -4.29 34.88 -1.18
N ASN A 218 -4.64 33.60 -1.26
CA ASN A 218 -5.29 32.99 -2.43
C ASN A 218 -6.30 31.88 -2.09
N THR A 219 -6.64 31.64 -0.82
CA THR A 219 -7.75 30.74 -0.50
C THR A 219 -9.05 31.51 -0.69
N THR A 220 -10.02 30.89 -1.37
CA THR A 220 -11.39 31.41 -1.43
C THR A 220 -11.87 31.62 0.00
N ALA A 221 -11.92 32.89 0.43
CA ALA A 221 -12.38 33.25 1.76
C ALA A 221 -13.77 32.66 1.97
N LEU A 222 -13.89 31.66 2.84
CA LEU A 222 -15.18 31.19 3.31
C LEU A 222 -15.81 32.39 4.03
N ARG A 223 -16.79 33.01 3.38
CA ARG A 223 -17.57 34.08 4.00
C ARG A 223 -18.31 33.45 5.17
N ALA A 224 -18.01 33.88 6.39
CA ALA A 224 -18.86 33.57 7.52
C ALA A 224 -20.26 34.14 7.21
N LEU A 225 -21.23 33.25 7.00
CA LEU A 225 -22.63 33.65 7.02
C LEU A 225 -22.96 34.00 8.47
N ASP A 226 -23.56 35.18 8.69
CA ASP A 226 -24.01 35.58 10.02
C ASP A 226 -24.82 34.44 10.64
N ALA A 227 -24.51 34.13 11.90
CA ALA A 227 -25.04 33.00 12.67
C ALA A 227 -26.58 33.01 12.84
N ALA A 228 -27.28 34.00 12.26
CA ALA A 228 -28.73 34.14 12.27
C ALA A 228 -29.48 33.15 11.35
N SER A 229 -28.80 32.31 10.56
CA SER A 229 -29.46 31.21 9.82
C SER A 229 -29.41 29.85 10.55
N ALA A 230 -29.10 29.84 11.86
CA ALA A 230 -29.07 28.63 12.71
C ALA A 230 -30.44 27.98 12.98
N ALA A 231 -31.31 27.95 11.96
CA ALA A 231 -32.51 27.14 11.89
C ALA A 231 -32.49 26.18 10.67
N THR A 232 -31.34 25.95 10.03
CA THR A 232 -31.18 24.69 9.30
C THR A 232 -31.03 23.59 10.33
N THR A 233 -32.09 22.81 10.52
CA THR A 233 -32.03 21.45 11.06
C THR A 233 -30.96 20.68 10.27
N SER A 234 -29.72 20.68 10.75
CA SER A 234 -28.67 19.89 10.13
C SER A 234 -29.02 18.42 10.38
N TRP A 235 -29.64 17.79 9.40
CA TRP A 235 -30.00 16.36 9.42
C TRP A 235 -28.75 15.46 9.47
N ALA A 236 -27.56 16.04 9.27
CA ALA A 236 -26.26 15.39 9.46
C ALA A 236 -25.33 16.30 10.27
N VAL A 237 -24.77 15.75 11.35
CA VAL A 237 -23.65 16.35 12.07
C VAL A 237 -22.37 15.66 11.56
N PRO A 238 -21.44 16.38 10.90
CA PRO A 238 -20.14 15.80 10.59
C PRO A 238 -19.39 15.58 11.91
N VAL A 239 -19.31 14.32 12.33
CA VAL A 239 -18.41 13.91 13.41
C VAL A 239 -17.08 13.57 12.73
N PRO A 240 -16.03 14.41 12.84
CA PRO A 240 -14.74 14.07 12.29
C PRO A 240 -14.22 12.83 12.99
N ASP A 241 -14.01 11.75 12.24
CA ASP A 241 -13.30 10.59 12.75
C ASP A 241 -11.86 11.03 13.09
N ARG A 242 -11.43 10.78 14.32
CA ARG A 242 -10.08 11.17 14.75
C ARG A 242 -9.15 10.01 14.41
N PRO A 243 -8.31 10.12 13.36
CA PRO A 243 -7.49 9.01 12.93
C PRO A 243 -6.55 8.62 14.05
N PHE A 244 -6.61 7.41 14.59
CA PHE A 244 -5.64 7.02 15.61
C PHE A 244 -4.31 6.62 14.96
N LEU A 245 -3.20 6.87 15.64
CA LEU A 245 -1.87 6.47 15.19
C LEU A 245 -1.50 5.11 15.76
N ILE A 246 -0.88 4.26 14.94
CA ILE A 246 -0.14 3.10 15.44
C ILE A 246 1.24 3.06 14.83
N GLY A 247 2.24 2.97 15.70
CA GLY A 247 3.61 3.30 15.35
C GLY A 247 3.70 4.77 14.97
N SER A 248 4.33 5.02 13.82
CA SER A 248 4.33 6.33 13.15
C SER A 248 3.22 6.47 12.10
N LEU A 249 2.50 5.41 11.74
CA LEU A 249 1.59 5.43 10.60
C LEU A 249 0.20 5.97 10.97
N MET A 250 -0.30 6.91 10.18
CA MET A 250 -1.69 7.39 10.25
C MET A 250 -2.68 6.41 9.62
N GLY A 251 -3.96 6.51 9.95
CA GLY A 251 -4.98 5.57 9.45
C GLY A 251 -5.14 4.30 10.30
N GLY A 252 -4.73 4.34 11.58
CA GLY A 252 -4.98 3.28 12.54
C GLY A 252 -4.19 1.98 12.28
N PRO A 253 -4.70 0.82 12.72
CA PRO A 253 -4.05 -0.48 12.63
C PRO A 253 -3.92 -0.91 11.19
N GLY A 254 -4.85 -0.50 10.31
CA GLY A 254 -4.87 -0.91 8.91
C GLY A 254 -3.56 -0.60 8.20
N ALA A 255 -2.98 0.57 8.48
CA ALA A 255 -1.68 0.99 7.94
C ALA A 255 -0.53 0.08 8.38
N PHE A 256 -0.44 -0.18 9.68
CA PHE A 256 0.58 -1.04 10.28
C PHE A 256 0.44 -2.49 9.78
N LEU A 257 -0.79 -2.99 9.75
CA LEU A 257 -1.12 -4.30 9.22
C LEU A 257 -0.75 -4.41 7.74
N ALA A 258 -1.12 -3.43 6.91
CA ALA A 258 -0.78 -3.41 5.50
C ALA A 258 0.73 -3.43 5.26
N LEU A 259 1.51 -2.62 5.99
CA LEU A 259 2.97 -2.67 5.94
C LEU A 259 3.51 -4.04 6.42
N GLY A 260 2.89 -4.61 7.46
CA GLY A 260 3.23 -5.93 7.98
C GLY A 260 3.03 -7.07 6.98
N THR A 261 2.07 -6.98 6.06
CA THR A 261 1.88 -8.01 5.02
C THR A 261 3.08 -8.13 4.08
N ILE A 262 3.86 -7.06 3.96
CA ILE A 262 5.11 -7.02 3.20
C ILE A 262 6.29 -7.30 4.13
N GLY A 263 6.39 -6.55 5.23
CA GLY A 263 7.54 -6.59 6.15
C GLY A 263 7.74 -7.95 6.82
N LEU A 264 6.67 -8.60 7.28
CA LEU A 264 6.72 -9.85 8.03
C LEU A 264 7.28 -11.04 7.20
N PRO A 265 6.74 -11.38 6.01
CA PRO A 265 7.30 -12.45 5.19
C PRO A 265 8.70 -12.13 4.66
N LEU A 266 9.03 -10.86 4.37
CA LEU A 266 10.39 -10.47 3.97
C LEU A 266 11.40 -10.63 5.12
N ALA A 267 11.02 -10.26 6.34
CA ALA A 267 11.86 -10.45 7.53
C ALA A 267 12.12 -11.94 7.78
N LEU A 268 11.08 -12.78 7.72
CA LEU A 268 11.25 -14.23 7.82
C LEU A 268 12.19 -14.76 6.73
N ALA A 269 11.99 -14.34 5.48
CA ALA A 269 12.86 -14.76 4.37
C ALA A 269 14.32 -14.34 4.57
N LEU A 270 14.58 -13.12 5.04
CA LEU A 270 15.92 -12.64 5.35
C LEU A 270 16.54 -13.45 6.49
N ILE A 271 15.81 -13.71 7.58
CA ILE A 271 16.30 -14.54 8.70
C ILE A 271 16.66 -15.94 8.20
N LEU A 272 15.80 -16.58 7.42
CA LEU A 272 16.06 -17.91 6.85
C LEU A 272 17.27 -17.89 5.91
N GLN A 273 17.45 -16.83 5.13
CA GLN A 273 18.62 -16.64 4.26
C GLN A 273 19.92 -16.51 5.06
N LEU A 274 19.91 -15.71 6.14
CA LEU A 274 21.09 -15.52 7.00
C LEU A 274 21.47 -16.81 7.75
N LEU A 275 20.49 -17.67 8.03
CA LEU A 275 20.70 -18.95 8.69
C LEU A 275 21.07 -20.07 7.70
N ALA A 276 20.81 -19.91 6.40
CA ALA A 276 21.02 -20.93 5.38
C ALA A 276 22.50 -21.37 5.25
N PRO A 277 22.80 -22.68 5.19
CA PRO A 277 24.16 -23.17 5.01
C PRO A 277 24.70 -22.91 3.61
N ARG A 278 25.79 -22.14 3.50
CA ARG A 278 26.46 -21.82 2.23
C ARG A 278 27.53 -22.83 1.81
N GLY A 279 27.24 -24.13 1.97
CA GLY A 279 28.14 -25.21 1.52
C GLY A 279 29.28 -25.61 2.48
N SER A 280 29.51 -24.86 3.56
CA SER A 280 30.37 -25.30 4.66
C SER A 280 29.70 -26.43 5.48
N ARG A 281 30.49 -27.25 6.21
CA ARG A 281 30.00 -28.20 7.23
C ARG A 281 29.99 -27.62 8.65
N GLU A 282 30.43 -26.38 8.81
CA GLU A 282 30.54 -25.74 10.13
C GLU A 282 29.19 -25.60 10.83
N GLY A 283 29.21 -25.63 12.16
CA GLY A 283 28.00 -25.41 12.95
C GLY A 283 27.43 -23.99 12.77
N LEU A 284 26.14 -23.83 13.06
CA LEU A 284 25.47 -22.52 12.97
C LEU A 284 26.15 -21.46 13.86
N ARG A 285 26.57 -21.85 15.06
CA ARG A 285 27.17 -20.94 16.05
C ARG A 285 28.50 -20.35 15.57
N THR A 286 29.38 -21.17 14.98
CA THR A 286 30.66 -20.69 14.46
C THR A 286 30.45 -19.74 13.30
N ARG A 287 29.56 -20.07 12.36
CA ARG A 287 29.24 -19.17 11.23
C ARG A 287 28.69 -17.82 11.64
N LEU A 288 27.76 -17.79 12.57
CA LEU A 288 27.19 -16.53 13.07
C LEU A 288 28.21 -15.72 13.87
N GLY A 289 29.14 -16.40 14.56
CA GLY A 289 30.28 -15.77 15.22
C GLY A 289 31.26 -15.15 14.22
N ASP A 290 31.71 -15.93 13.24
CA ASP A 290 32.72 -15.55 12.26
C ASP A 290 32.23 -14.46 11.29
N SER A 291 30.93 -14.49 10.94
CA SER A 291 30.31 -13.44 10.13
C SER A 291 29.97 -12.15 10.90
N GLY A 292 29.99 -12.19 12.24
CA GLY A 292 29.53 -11.08 13.09
C GLY A 292 28.02 -10.80 13.03
N GLN A 293 27.24 -11.64 12.34
CA GLN A 293 25.80 -11.42 12.10
C GLN A 293 24.90 -11.99 13.20
N GLY A 294 25.44 -12.71 14.18
CA GLY A 294 24.66 -13.33 15.25
C GLY A 294 23.73 -12.36 15.98
N GLY A 295 24.23 -11.18 16.37
CA GLY A 295 23.42 -10.16 17.05
C GLY A 295 22.27 -9.64 16.19
N LEU A 296 22.51 -9.43 14.89
CA LEU A 296 21.48 -9.01 13.95
C LEU A 296 20.38 -10.08 13.82
N VAL A 297 20.74 -11.35 13.69
CA VAL A 297 19.75 -12.43 13.58
C VAL A 297 18.88 -12.54 14.83
N VAL A 298 19.48 -12.45 16.02
CA VAL A 298 18.72 -12.46 17.28
C VAL A 298 17.75 -11.28 17.37
N LEU A 299 18.23 -10.07 17.02
CA LEU A 299 17.39 -8.88 16.97
C LEU A 299 16.21 -9.04 15.99
N LEU A 300 16.48 -9.53 14.77
CA LEU A 300 15.45 -9.72 13.75
C LEU A 300 14.42 -10.78 14.16
N ILE A 301 14.83 -11.88 14.82
CA ILE A 301 13.90 -12.90 15.33
C ILE A 301 13.01 -12.32 16.44
N GLY A 302 13.60 -11.58 17.38
CA GLY A 302 12.85 -10.91 18.45
C GLY A 302 11.79 -9.97 17.88
N LEU A 303 12.20 -9.07 16.97
CA LEU A 303 11.30 -8.13 16.31
C LEU A 303 10.26 -8.83 15.43
N LEU A 304 10.62 -9.92 14.75
CA LEU A 304 9.69 -10.74 13.96
C LEU A 304 8.56 -11.26 14.85
N TRP A 305 8.88 -11.92 15.96
CA TRP A 305 7.86 -12.48 16.85
C TRP A 305 7.05 -11.41 17.56
N THR A 306 7.69 -10.34 18.05
CA THR A 306 6.98 -9.19 18.61
C THR A 306 6.00 -8.61 17.59
N SER A 307 6.43 -8.41 16.35
CA SER A 307 5.55 -7.90 15.29
C SER A 307 4.41 -8.86 14.96
N ALA A 308 4.65 -10.18 14.96
CA ALA A 308 3.61 -11.19 14.76
C ALA A 308 2.56 -11.14 15.88
N VAL A 309 2.97 -11.02 17.14
CA VAL A 309 2.05 -10.85 18.28
C VAL A 309 1.22 -9.57 18.12
N LEU A 310 1.85 -8.43 17.81
CA LEU A 310 1.14 -7.16 17.63
C LEU A 310 0.15 -7.21 16.46
N ILE A 311 0.56 -7.80 15.33
CA ILE A 311 -0.33 -8.01 14.18
C ILE A 311 -1.53 -8.87 14.61
N GLY A 312 -1.31 -9.98 15.32
CA GLY A 312 -2.39 -10.86 15.78
C GLY A 312 -3.35 -10.15 16.73
N LEU A 313 -2.81 -9.33 17.63
CA LEU A 313 -3.56 -8.48 18.56
C LEU A 313 -4.47 -7.48 17.84
N MET A 314 -3.99 -6.88 16.75
CA MET A 314 -4.66 -5.78 16.04
C MET A 314 -5.57 -6.25 14.90
N ALA A 315 -5.18 -7.31 14.18
CA ALA A 315 -5.93 -7.84 13.04
C ALA A 315 -7.13 -8.69 13.48
N GLY A 316 -7.05 -9.33 14.65
CA GLY A 316 -8.03 -10.32 15.08
C GLY A 316 -8.01 -11.58 14.20
N ARG A 317 -9.03 -12.43 14.34
CA ARG A 317 -9.07 -13.78 13.73
C ARG A 317 -9.03 -13.77 12.20
N TRP A 318 -9.87 -12.95 11.58
CA TRP A 318 -10.08 -12.99 10.12
C TRP A 318 -8.95 -12.31 9.35
N LEU A 319 -8.54 -11.11 9.78
CA LEU A 319 -7.50 -10.36 9.09
C LEU A 319 -6.09 -10.93 9.33
N SER A 320 -5.92 -11.86 10.29
CA SER A 320 -4.65 -12.57 10.50
C SER A 320 -4.36 -13.66 9.46
N LEU A 321 -5.38 -14.14 8.73
CA LEU A 321 -5.23 -15.24 7.76
C LEU A 321 -4.23 -14.93 6.63
N PRO A 322 -4.26 -13.74 5.96
CA PRO A 322 -3.24 -13.37 4.97
C PRO A 322 -1.81 -13.44 5.51
N PHE A 323 -1.58 -13.06 6.76
CA PHE A 323 -0.26 -13.11 7.40
C PHE A 323 0.18 -14.55 7.64
N ALA A 324 -0.70 -15.39 8.18
CA ALA A 324 -0.41 -16.81 8.39
C ALA A 324 -0.09 -17.52 7.06
N ILE A 325 -0.89 -17.28 6.01
CA ILE A 325 -0.65 -17.82 4.67
C ILE A 325 0.70 -17.33 4.14
N SER A 326 1.01 -16.04 4.27
CA SER A 326 2.30 -15.49 3.82
C SER A 326 3.49 -16.14 4.52
N LEU A 327 3.44 -16.29 5.86
CA LEU A 327 4.50 -16.95 6.64
C LEU A 327 4.71 -18.40 6.22
N VAL A 328 3.61 -19.13 6.01
CA VAL A 328 3.64 -20.54 5.57
C VAL A 328 4.21 -20.66 4.15
N LEU A 329 3.85 -19.76 3.24
CA LEU A 329 4.39 -19.70 1.88
C LEU A 329 5.89 -19.43 1.85
N VAL A 330 6.42 -18.67 2.82
CA VAL A 330 7.87 -18.46 2.99
C VAL A 330 8.51 -19.69 3.62
N GLY A 331 8.00 -20.14 4.77
CA GLY A 331 8.65 -21.12 5.62
C GLY A 331 8.69 -22.55 5.08
N LEU A 332 7.55 -23.08 4.59
CA LEU A 332 7.47 -24.48 4.16
C LEU A 332 8.36 -24.80 2.96
N PRO A 333 8.36 -24.01 1.87
CA PRO A 333 9.19 -24.30 0.71
C PRO A 333 10.68 -24.05 0.99
N SER A 334 10.99 -23.11 1.87
CA SER A 334 12.36 -22.80 2.29
C SER A 334 12.96 -23.89 3.17
N ALA A 335 12.14 -24.65 3.90
CA ALA A 335 12.60 -25.74 4.75
C ALA A 335 13.10 -26.96 3.96
N ARG A 336 12.48 -27.34 2.84
CA ARG A 336 12.79 -28.63 2.18
C ARG A 336 14.19 -28.74 1.55
N PRO A 337 14.71 -27.75 0.80
CA PRO A 337 15.93 -27.90 -0.02
C PRO A 337 17.19 -27.27 0.57
N SER A 338 17.09 -26.45 1.62
CA SER A 338 18.18 -25.58 2.10
C SER A 338 19.08 -26.22 3.15
N GLY A 339 18.86 -27.47 3.56
CA GLY A 339 19.55 -28.07 4.71
C GLY A 339 19.11 -27.51 6.07
N LEU A 340 18.27 -26.46 6.09
CA LEU A 340 17.77 -25.78 7.27
C LEU A 340 16.45 -26.36 7.80
N ARG A 341 16.10 -27.60 7.39
CA ARG A 341 14.74 -28.16 7.40
C ARG A 341 13.98 -27.89 8.70
N TRP A 342 14.53 -28.34 9.83
CA TRP A 342 13.88 -28.20 11.12
C TRP A 342 13.89 -26.77 11.64
N LEU A 343 15.02 -26.06 11.51
CA LEU A 343 15.12 -24.69 12.02
C LEU A 343 14.17 -23.74 11.28
N GLY A 344 14.08 -23.85 9.95
CA GLY A 344 13.15 -23.04 9.16
C GLY A 344 11.68 -23.33 9.50
N LEU A 345 11.33 -24.62 9.69
CA LEU A 345 10.01 -25.02 10.16
C LEU A 345 9.71 -24.48 11.57
N VAL A 346 10.67 -24.59 12.50
CA VAL A 346 10.52 -24.11 13.88
C VAL A 346 10.32 -22.60 13.91
N VAL A 347 11.16 -21.81 13.24
CA VAL A 347 11.03 -20.34 13.22
C VAL A 347 9.69 -19.93 12.60
N THR A 348 9.26 -20.60 11.53
CA THR A 348 7.95 -20.33 10.89
C THR A 348 6.80 -20.70 11.81
N LEU A 349 6.83 -21.89 12.41
CA LEU A 349 5.81 -22.36 13.35
C LEU A 349 5.71 -21.42 14.56
N LEU A 350 6.84 -21.03 15.15
CA LEU A 350 6.86 -20.07 16.25
C LEU A 350 6.32 -18.71 15.84
N SER A 351 6.55 -18.26 14.60
CA SER A 351 5.98 -17.00 14.09
C SER A 351 4.46 -17.08 13.93
N VAL A 352 3.94 -18.23 13.45
CA VAL A 352 2.49 -18.47 13.35
C VAL A 352 1.86 -18.62 14.73
N LEU A 353 2.53 -19.28 15.68
CA LEU A 353 2.08 -19.38 17.06
C LEU A 353 2.11 -18.02 17.76
N ALA A 354 3.11 -17.18 17.49
CA ALA A 354 3.17 -15.80 17.99
C ALA A 354 1.99 -14.97 17.47
N LEU A 355 1.66 -15.09 16.19
CA LEU A 355 0.47 -14.49 15.60
C LEU A 355 -0.81 -14.96 16.30
N GLY A 356 -0.98 -16.28 16.48
CA GLY A 356 -2.11 -16.86 17.20
C GLY A 356 -2.21 -16.42 18.67
N GLY A 357 -1.07 -16.33 19.36
CA GLY A 357 -0.98 -15.80 20.72
C GLY A 357 -1.43 -14.35 20.80
N GLY A 358 -1.07 -13.52 19.80
CA GLY A 358 -1.57 -12.16 19.64
C GLY A 358 -3.10 -12.09 19.55
N ILE A 359 -3.71 -12.96 18.74
CA ILE A 359 -5.17 -13.03 18.59
C ILE A 359 -5.84 -13.35 19.95
N LEU A 360 -5.33 -14.36 20.66
CA LEU A 360 -5.86 -14.75 21.98
C LEU A 360 -5.71 -13.63 23.00
N LEU A 361 -4.56 -12.95 23.02
CA LEU A 361 -4.32 -11.77 23.86
C LEU A 361 -5.33 -10.67 23.55
N GLY A 362 -5.66 -10.43 22.28
CA GLY A 362 -6.62 -9.41 21.86
C GLY A 362 -8.03 -9.69 22.35
N GLU A 363 -8.46 -10.96 22.30
CA GLU A 363 -9.76 -11.37 22.82
C GLU A 363 -9.85 -11.22 24.33
N VAL A 364 -8.80 -11.56 25.06
CA VAL A 364 -8.73 -11.34 26.52
C VAL A 364 -8.75 -9.85 26.81
N TRP A 365 -7.99 -9.05 26.06
CA TRP A 365 -7.93 -7.60 26.22
C TRP A 365 -9.29 -6.93 26.02
N SER A 366 -10.06 -7.37 25.01
CA SER A 366 -11.40 -6.83 24.74
C SER A 366 -12.43 -7.08 25.84
N ARG A 367 -12.15 -8.00 26.78
CA ARG A 367 -13.05 -8.34 27.89
C ARG A 367 -12.76 -7.52 29.15
N ILE A 368 -11.68 -6.75 29.17
CA ILE A 368 -11.31 -5.92 30.32
C ILE A 368 -12.19 -4.67 30.31
N PRO A 369 -13.03 -4.45 31.35
CA PRO A 369 -13.77 -3.19 31.49
C PRO A 369 -12.78 -2.02 31.51
N ASP A 370 -13.05 -0.97 30.74
CA ASP A 370 -12.20 0.23 30.57
C ASP A 370 -10.93 0.06 29.72
N ALA A 371 -10.68 -1.12 29.13
CA ALA A 371 -9.63 -1.24 28.12
C ALA A 371 -10.03 -0.45 26.87
N ARG A 372 -9.28 0.61 26.54
CA ARG A 372 -9.37 1.24 25.22
C ARG A 372 -8.98 0.18 24.19
N PRO A 373 -9.86 -0.17 23.22
CA PRO A 373 -9.49 -1.10 22.17
C PRO A 373 -8.31 -0.51 21.40
N LEU A 374 -7.19 -1.22 21.38
CA LEU A 374 -5.96 -0.83 20.67
C LEU A 374 -6.17 -0.77 19.15
N ALA A 375 -7.20 -1.47 18.69
CA ALA A 375 -7.76 -1.43 17.37
C ALA A 375 -9.24 -1.80 17.51
N SER A 376 -10.16 -0.95 17.02
CA SER A 376 -11.48 -1.45 16.63
C SER A 376 -11.25 -2.27 15.37
N ALA A 377 -11.04 -3.58 15.50
CA ALA A 377 -11.13 -4.47 14.36
C ALA A 377 -12.52 -4.23 13.76
N GLU A 378 -12.57 -3.62 12.59
CA GLU A 378 -13.86 -3.37 11.93
C GLU A 378 -14.57 -4.71 11.79
N GLY A 379 -15.76 -4.78 12.37
CA GLY A 379 -16.53 -6.01 12.39
C GLY A 379 -16.76 -6.48 10.95
N LEU A 380 -16.65 -7.79 10.74
CA LEU A 380 -16.97 -8.41 9.45
C LEU A 380 -18.37 -7.98 8.98
N GLU A 381 -19.30 -7.78 9.90
CA GLU A 381 -20.64 -7.27 9.61
C GLU A 381 -20.61 -5.88 8.95
N THR A 382 -19.88 -4.92 9.51
CA THR A 382 -19.71 -3.59 8.91
C THR A 382 -19.06 -3.70 7.53
N ALA A 383 -18.00 -4.50 7.40
CA ALA A 383 -17.35 -4.74 6.11
C ALA A 383 -18.31 -5.31 5.06
N THR A 384 -19.09 -6.34 5.42
CA THR A 384 -20.04 -6.97 4.48
C THR A 384 -21.14 -6.02 4.02
N ARG A 385 -21.62 -5.11 4.88
CA ARG A 385 -22.60 -4.09 4.50
C ARG A 385 -21.99 -3.09 3.51
N VAL A 386 -20.80 -2.56 3.80
CA VAL A 386 -20.08 -1.65 2.90
C VAL A 386 -19.79 -2.33 1.56
N TRP A 387 -19.44 -3.62 1.56
CA TRP A 387 -19.22 -4.37 0.32
C TRP A 387 -20.50 -4.54 -0.51
N ALA A 388 -21.64 -4.75 0.15
CA ALA A 388 -22.94 -4.81 -0.54
C ALA A 388 -23.29 -3.47 -1.21
N ASP A 389 -23.06 -2.35 -0.51
CA ASP A 389 -23.29 -1.00 -1.04
C ASP A 389 -22.32 -0.71 -2.21
N ALA A 390 -21.05 -1.08 -2.07
CA ALA A 390 -20.06 -0.97 -3.15
C ALA A 390 -20.43 -1.83 -4.37
N TRP A 391 -21.03 -3.00 -4.17
CA TRP A 391 -21.54 -3.84 -5.27
C TRP A 391 -22.69 -3.18 -6.02
N ALA A 392 -23.55 -2.42 -5.33
CA ALA A 392 -24.60 -1.62 -5.98
C ALA A 392 -23.99 -0.51 -6.85
N ILE A 393 -22.92 0.14 -6.40
CA ILE A 393 -22.17 1.11 -7.22
C ILE A 393 -21.59 0.43 -8.46
N LEU A 394 -20.99 -0.75 -8.31
CA LEU A 394 -20.38 -1.48 -9.43
C LEU A 394 -21.39 -1.85 -10.51
N ARG A 395 -22.58 -2.31 -10.12
CA ARG A 395 -23.68 -2.57 -11.07
C ARG A 395 -24.05 -1.32 -11.86
N ASP A 396 -23.85 -0.17 -11.24
CA ASP A 396 -24.21 1.09 -11.82
C ASP A 396 -23.16 1.71 -12.76
N PHE A 397 -21.89 1.36 -12.55
CA PHE A 397 -20.74 1.84 -13.32
C PHE A 397 -19.82 0.67 -13.76
N PRO A 398 -20.29 -0.26 -14.59
CA PRO A 398 -19.61 -1.55 -14.79
C PRO A 398 -18.32 -1.47 -15.62
N VAL A 399 -18.24 -0.60 -16.64
CA VAL A 399 -17.15 -0.64 -17.64
C VAL A 399 -15.94 0.15 -17.18
N LEU A 400 -16.09 1.47 -17.01
CA LEU A 400 -15.01 2.39 -16.64
C LEU A 400 -15.01 2.77 -15.17
N GLY A 401 -15.97 2.28 -14.37
CA GLY A 401 -16.11 2.66 -12.97
C GLY A 401 -16.60 4.09 -12.78
N THR A 402 -16.61 4.53 -11.53
CA THR A 402 -17.02 5.88 -11.13
C THR A 402 -15.93 6.94 -11.33
N GLY A 403 -14.70 6.51 -11.64
CA GLY A 403 -13.50 7.36 -11.67
C GLY A 403 -12.51 6.98 -10.57
N LEU A 404 -11.23 6.89 -10.89
CA LEU A 404 -10.18 6.59 -9.92
C LEU A 404 -10.13 7.64 -8.81
N GLY A 405 -10.05 7.21 -7.55
CA GLY A 405 -10.12 8.09 -6.38
C GLY A 405 -11.50 8.70 -6.09
N SER A 406 -12.58 8.28 -6.76
CA SER A 406 -13.92 8.87 -6.57
C SER A 406 -14.78 8.21 -5.49
N PHE A 407 -14.36 7.09 -4.87
CA PHE A 407 -15.21 6.31 -3.97
C PHE A 407 -15.85 7.15 -2.85
N ALA A 408 -15.05 8.01 -2.20
CA ALA A 408 -15.52 8.90 -1.14
C ALA A 408 -16.63 9.87 -1.58
N SER A 409 -16.68 10.22 -2.87
CA SER A 409 -17.69 11.14 -3.41
C SER A 409 -19.00 10.43 -3.75
N ILE A 410 -18.93 9.16 -4.19
CA ILE A 410 -20.09 8.39 -4.68
C ILE A 410 -20.74 7.54 -3.57
N PHE A 411 -19.97 7.04 -2.61
CA PHE A 411 -20.47 6.16 -1.54
C PHE A 411 -21.63 6.76 -0.72
N PRO A 412 -21.64 8.05 -0.34
CA PRO A 412 -22.73 8.63 0.43
C PRO A 412 -24.11 8.53 -0.23
N LEU A 413 -24.14 8.35 -1.55
CA LEU A 413 -25.37 8.18 -2.32
C LEU A 413 -25.87 6.73 -2.25
N TYR A 414 -25.00 5.75 -1.98
CA TYR A 414 -25.34 4.31 -1.99
C TYR A 414 -25.38 3.69 -0.58
N LYS A 415 -24.98 4.44 0.45
CA LYS A 415 -24.89 3.94 1.83
C LYS A 415 -26.25 3.43 2.33
N SER A 416 -26.24 2.25 2.93
CA SER A 416 -27.37 1.65 3.63
C SER A 416 -27.43 2.03 5.12
N CYS A 417 -26.39 2.69 5.63
CA CYS A 417 -26.30 3.20 7.00
C CYS A 417 -25.95 4.69 7.00
N ASP A 418 -26.15 5.37 8.13
CA ASP A 418 -25.91 6.80 8.24
C ASP A 418 -24.42 7.18 8.14
N GLU A 419 -23.52 6.23 8.36
CA GLU A 419 -22.07 6.43 8.29
C GLU A 419 -21.59 6.56 6.83
N ALA A 420 -21.08 7.74 6.47
CA ALA A 420 -20.41 7.95 5.19
C ALA A 420 -18.94 7.57 5.31
N ARG A 421 -18.47 6.66 4.45
CA ARG A 421 -17.08 6.19 4.43
C ARG A 421 -16.35 6.67 3.19
N THR A 422 -15.05 6.89 3.35
CA THR A 422 -14.16 7.28 2.25
C THR A 422 -13.58 6.08 1.50
N THR A 423 -13.77 4.86 2.01
CA THR A 423 -13.14 3.63 1.47
C THR A 423 -14.12 2.47 1.45
N ALA A 424 -13.89 1.51 0.53
CA ALA A 424 -14.74 0.31 0.41
C ALA A 424 -14.37 -0.81 1.40
N LEU A 425 -13.47 -0.55 2.36
CA LEU A 425 -12.88 -1.53 3.28
C LEU A 425 -12.15 -2.70 2.59
N SER A 426 -12.04 -2.68 1.26
CA SER A 426 -11.29 -3.62 0.44
C SER A 426 -10.69 -2.86 -0.72
N SER A 427 -9.36 -2.85 -0.83
CA SER A 427 -8.66 -2.16 -1.92
C SER A 427 -9.02 -2.73 -3.29
N LEU A 428 -9.24 -4.05 -3.38
CA LEU A 428 -9.64 -4.68 -4.64
C LEU A 428 -11.07 -4.31 -5.03
N LEU A 429 -11.99 -4.28 -4.07
CA LEU A 429 -13.37 -3.89 -4.34
C LEU A 429 -13.45 -2.41 -4.73
N GLN A 430 -12.73 -1.55 -4.03
CA GLN A 430 -12.64 -0.12 -4.38
C GLN A 430 -12.04 0.08 -5.76
N TRP A 431 -10.95 -0.63 -6.09
CA TRP A 431 -10.37 -0.60 -7.44
C TRP A 431 -11.40 -0.99 -8.50
N TRP A 432 -12.22 -2.00 -8.24
CA TRP A 432 -13.27 -2.41 -9.17
C TRP A 432 -14.35 -1.35 -9.33
N VAL A 433 -14.82 -0.75 -8.24
CA VAL A 433 -15.82 0.33 -8.27
C VAL A 433 -15.30 1.54 -9.05
N GLU A 434 -14.06 1.93 -8.81
CA GLU A 434 -13.49 3.16 -9.37
C GLU A 434 -12.96 3.02 -10.81
N ALA A 435 -12.41 1.85 -11.15
CA ALA A 435 -11.77 1.58 -12.46
C ALA A 435 -12.64 0.71 -13.40
N GLY A 436 -13.71 0.11 -12.87
CA GLY A 436 -14.61 -0.78 -13.60
C GLY A 436 -13.95 -2.08 -14.07
N ALA A 437 -14.64 -2.77 -14.97
CA ALA A 437 -14.16 -4.01 -15.60
C ALA A 437 -12.83 -3.83 -16.33
N VAL A 438 -12.56 -2.65 -16.91
CA VAL A 438 -11.29 -2.37 -17.59
C VAL A 438 -10.12 -2.41 -16.61
N GLY A 439 -10.25 -1.74 -15.46
CA GLY A 439 -9.22 -1.78 -14.42
C GLY A 439 -9.00 -3.18 -13.85
N VAL A 440 -10.07 -3.96 -13.65
CA VAL A 440 -9.96 -5.36 -13.19
C VAL A 440 -9.27 -6.24 -14.23
N ALA A 441 -9.61 -6.08 -15.52
CA ALA A 441 -8.96 -6.82 -16.60
C ALA A 441 -7.44 -6.57 -16.63
N LEU A 442 -6.99 -5.33 -16.42
CA LEU A 442 -5.56 -5.01 -16.31
C LEU A 442 -4.89 -5.75 -15.14
N LEU A 443 -5.51 -5.77 -13.97
CA LEU A 443 -4.99 -6.50 -12.79
C LEU A 443 -4.95 -8.01 -13.03
N VAL A 444 -6.00 -8.58 -13.62
CA VAL A 444 -6.06 -10.02 -13.94
C VAL A 444 -4.98 -10.41 -14.92
N VAL A 445 -4.76 -9.62 -15.98
CA VAL A 445 -3.68 -9.88 -16.95
C VAL A 445 -2.31 -9.79 -16.28
N ALA A 446 -2.09 -8.81 -15.40
CA ALA A 446 -0.84 -8.69 -14.64
C ALA A 446 -0.62 -9.91 -13.72
N LEU A 447 -1.65 -10.33 -13.00
CA LEU A 447 -1.61 -11.48 -12.10
C LEU A 447 -1.34 -12.78 -12.85
N LEU A 448 -2.07 -13.04 -13.94
CA LEU A 448 -1.90 -14.24 -14.77
C LEU A 448 -0.49 -14.29 -15.35
N TRP A 449 0.07 -13.16 -15.79
CA TRP A 449 1.45 -13.10 -16.26
C TRP A 449 2.45 -13.46 -15.15
N CYS A 450 2.27 -12.90 -13.95
CA CYS A 450 3.11 -13.23 -12.79
C CYS A 450 3.04 -14.72 -12.45
N LEU A 451 1.84 -15.29 -12.35
CA LEU A 451 1.62 -16.71 -12.05
C LEU A 451 2.20 -17.63 -13.13
N TYR A 452 2.05 -17.27 -14.41
CA TYR A 452 2.63 -18.03 -15.52
C TYR A 452 4.16 -18.06 -15.46
N ARG A 453 4.81 -16.95 -15.10
CA ARG A 453 6.27 -16.86 -15.01
C ARG A 453 6.86 -17.47 -13.73
N LEU A 454 6.07 -17.56 -12.67
CA LEU A 454 6.55 -17.91 -11.34
C LEU A 454 7.26 -19.29 -11.27
N PRO A 455 6.73 -20.40 -11.83
CA PRO A 455 7.38 -21.71 -11.72
C PRO A 455 8.75 -21.72 -12.38
N GLY A 456 8.88 -21.10 -13.55
CA GLY A 456 10.16 -20.98 -14.26
C GLY A 456 11.14 -20.07 -13.52
N ALA A 457 10.65 -18.99 -12.90
CA ALA A 457 11.48 -18.10 -12.10
C ALA A 457 12.04 -18.79 -10.85
N VAL A 458 11.22 -19.52 -10.10
CA VAL A 458 11.63 -20.26 -8.88
C VAL A 458 12.59 -21.39 -9.20
N ARG A 459 12.39 -22.14 -10.30
CA ARG A 459 13.30 -23.23 -10.71
C ARG A 459 14.73 -22.76 -10.99
N ARG A 460 14.92 -21.48 -11.35
CA ARG A 460 16.25 -20.89 -11.63
C ARG A 460 16.97 -20.40 -10.38
N VAL A 461 16.32 -20.38 -9.21
CA VAL A 461 16.94 -19.90 -7.97
C VAL A 461 17.66 -21.04 -7.26
N GLY A 462 18.92 -20.80 -6.88
CA GLY A 462 19.74 -21.73 -6.12
C GLY A 462 19.09 -22.11 -4.79
N THR A 463 19.39 -23.30 -4.26
CA THR A 463 18.73 -23.84 -3.05
C THR A 463 18.91 -22.97 -1.82
N ALA A 464 20.06 -22.31 -1.68
CA ALA A 464 20.36 -21.36 -0.61
C ALA A 464 19.45 -20.13 -0.67
N ASP A 465 19.23 -19.57 -1.87
CA ASP A 465 18.51 -18.30 -2.05
C ASP A 465 16.99 -18.45 -2.23
N ARG A 466 16.48 -19.69 -2.16
CA ARG A 466 15.04 -19.96 -2.25
C ARG A 466 14.25 -19.22 -1.17
N ALA A 467 14.84 -19.01 0.01
CA ALA A 467 14.20 -18.26 1.09
C ALA A 467 13.79 -16.86 0.62
N LEU A 468 14.68 -16.16 -0.09
CA LEU A 468 14.39 -14.84 -0.65
C LEU A 468 13.33 -14.92 -1.75
N ALA A 469 13.41 -15.88 -2.66
CA ALA A 469 12.38 -16.04 -3.69
C ALA A 469 10.98 -16.28 -3.10
N PHE A 470 10.87 -17.15 -2.09
CA PHE A 470 9.61 -17.40 -1.39
C PHE A 470 9.20 -16.23 -0.49
N GLY A 471 10.15 -15.46 0.05
CA GLY A 471 9.89 -14.17 0.70
C GLY A 471 9.15 -13.18 -0.18
N MET A 472 9.60 -13.02 -1.42
CA MET A 472 8.94 -12.18 -2.43
C MET A 472 7.53 -12.68 -2.74
N ILE A 473 7.36 -14.00 -2.91
CA ILE A 473 6.06 -14.63 -3.15
C ILE A 473 5.13 -14.42 -1.95
N GLY A 474 5.63 -14.67 -0.73
CA GLY A 474 4.87 -14.53 0.51
C GLY A 474 4.43 -13.09 0.73
N ALA A 475 5.30 -12.11 0.49
CA ALA A 475 4.95 -10.70 0.56
C ALA A 475 3.90 -10.29 -0.48
N ALA A 476 4.05 -10.72 -1.74
CA ALA A 476 3.08 -10.42 -2.79
C ALA A 476 1.70 -11.09 -2.52
N ALA A 477 1.70 -12.36 -2.09
CA ALA A 477 0.48 -13.09 -1.76
C ALA A 477 -0.19 -12.53 -0.50
N GLY A 478 0.57 -12.25 0.56
CA GLY A 478 0.08 -11.64 1.79
C GLY A 478 -0.55 -10.28 1.54
N PHE A 479 0.15 -9.40 0.84
CA PHE A 479 -0.37 -8.08 0.47
C PHE A 479 -1.60 -8.16 -0.42
N GLY A 480 -1.61 -9.05 -1.43
CA GLY A 480 -2.75 -9.25 -2.33
C GLY A 480 -4.00 -9.79 -1.62
N LEU A 481 -3.83 -10.81 -0.78
CA LEU A 481 -4.93 -11.38 0.02
C LEU A 481 -5.46 -10.37 1.04
N PHE A 482 -4.59 -9.64 1.72
CA PHE A 482 -5.00 -8.61 2.67
C PHE A 482 -5.71 -7.45 1.98
N SER A 483 -5.25 -7.03 0.80
CA SER A 483 -5.91 -6.00 -0.03
C SER A 483 -7.31 -6.41 -0.53
N ALA A 484 -7.62 -7.71 -0.53
CA ALA A 484 -8.94 -8.21 -0.88
C ALA A 484 -9.97 -8.04 0.24
N VAL A 485 -9.51 -8.06 1.49
CA VAL A 485 -10.37 -8.06 2.69
C VAL A 485 -10.23 -6.79 3.53
N HIS A 486 -9.21 -5.98 3.27
CA HIS A 486 -8.93 -4.75 3.98
C HIS A 486 -8.48 -3.64 3.01
N TRP A 487 -8.63 -2.40 3.46
CA TRP A 487 -8.12 -1.24 2.76
C TRP A 487 -6.63 -1.03 3.07
N THR A 488 -5.80 -0.95 2.02
CA THR A 488 -4.33 -1.05 2.12
C THR A 488 -3.57 0.11 1.48
N VAL A 489 -4.22 0.92 0.62
CA VAL A 489 -3.51 1.77 -0.36
C VAL A 489 -3.58 3.27 -0.08
N GLU A 490 -4.19 3.74 1.02
CA GLU A 490 -4.23 5.19 1.28
C GLU A 490 -2.92 5.78 1.83
N LEU A 491 -2.04 4.92 2.36
CA LEU A 491 -0.76 5.35 2.90
C LEU A 491 0.34 5.29 1.85
N ALA A 492 0.90 6.47 1.58
CA ALA A 492 2.00 6.63 0.65
C ALA A 492 3.18 5.69 0.98
N ALA A 493 3.42 5.44 2.27
CA ALA A 493 4.43 4.49 2.74
C ALA A 493 4.20 3.04 2.24
N VAL A 494 2.96 2.55 2.33
CA VAL A 494 2.61 1.19 1.89
C VAL A 494 2.66 1.11 0.37
N ALA A 495 2.12 2.10 -0.33
CA ALA A 495 2.17 2.17 -1.79
C ALA A 495 3.62 2.22 -2.32
N VAL A 496 4.50 2.97 -1.66
CA VAL A 496 5.93 3.05 -1.95
C VAL A 496 6.62 1.71 -1.71
N ALA A 497 6.39 1.07 -0.56
CA ALA A 497 6.97 -0.25 -0.26
C ALA A 497 6.49 -1.33 -1.24
N ALA A 498 5.19 -1.37 -1.55
CA ALA A 498 4.60 -2.29 -2.50
C ALA A 498 5.13 -2.06 -3.93
N SER A 499 5.30 -0.81 -4.35
CA SER A 499 5.86 -0.46 -5.67
C SER A 499 7.32 -0.86 -5.80
N ALA A 500 8.12 -0.64 -4.75
CA ALA A 500 9.51 -1.08 -4.72
C ALA A 500 9.65 -2.60 -4.72
N LEU A 501 8.82 -3.29 -3.93
CA LEU A 501 8.73 -4.76 -3.95
C LEU A 501 8.33 -5.28 -5.32
N GLY A 502 7.28 -4.72 -5.91
CA GLY A 502 6.81 -5.04 -7.25
C GLY A 502 7.91 -4.82 -8.29
N GLY A 503 8.68 -3.73 -8.18
CA GLY A 503 9.80 -3.44 -9.06
C GLY A 503 10.90 -4.51 -9.00
N ALA A 504 11.26 -4.95 -7.79
CA ALA A 504 12.22 -6.04 -7.60
C ALA A 504 11.66 -7.38 -8.11
N GLY A 505 10.39 -7.68 -7.83
CA GLY A 505 9.70 -8.88 -8.32
C GLY A 505 9.60 -8.92 -9.85
N ASN A 506 9.30 -7.78 -10.49
CA ASN A 506 9.25 -7.65 -11.94
C ASN A 506 10.58 -7.99 -12.60
N ARG A 507 11.70 -7.52 -12.03
CA ARG A 507 13.04 -7.83 -12.52
C ARG A 507 13.34 -9.32 -12.43
N TRP A 508 12.97 -9.95 -11.32
CA TRP A 508 13.12 -11.40 -11.13
C TRP A 508 12.29 -12.20 -12.15
N LEU A 509 11.00 -11.88 -12.29
CA LEU A 509 10.09 -12.57 -13.21
C LEU A 509 10.48 -12.39 -14.68
N ALA A 510 11.07 -11.24 -15.03
CA ALA A 510 11.63 -10.97 -16.36
C ALA A 510 12.91 -11.76 -16.68
N GLY A 511 13.40 -12.62 -15.77
CA GLY A 511 14.55 -13.50 -15.97
C GLY A 511 15.86 -13.00 -15.39
N GLY A 512 15.84 -11.97 -14.53
CA GLY A 512 17.02 -11.52 -13.79
C GLY A 512 17.41 -12.48 -12.67
N THR A 513 18.04 -13.61 -13.00
CA THR A 513 18.48 -14.61 -12.01
C THR A 513 19.66 -14.14 -11.16
N ASP A 514 20.43 -13.17 -11.65
CA ASP A 514 21.52 -12.50 -10.92
C ASP A 514 21.05 -11.79 -9.63
N LEU A 515 19.74 -11.57 -9.48
CA LEU A 515 19.16 -10.86 -8.34
C LEU A 515 19.54 -11.48 -6.99
N PHE A 516 19.65 -12.81 -6.96
CA PHE A 516 19.89 -13.56 -5.72
C PHE A 516 21.34 -14.01 -5.55
N VAL A 517 22.20 -13.79 -6.56
CA VAL A 517 23.57 -14.27 -6.55
C VAL A 517 24.50 -13.19 -5.99
N GLU A 518 25.30 -13.56 -4.98
CA GLU A 518 26.45 -12.73 -4.56
C GLU A 518 27.53 -12.81 -5.65
N ARG A 519 27.76 -11.69 -6.33
CA ARG A 519 28.98 -11.53 -7.13
C ARG A 519 30.07 -11.04 -6.18
N GLY A 520 31.07 -11.90 -5.97
CA GLY A 520 32.30 -11.57 -5.26
C GLY A 520 33.09 -10.45 -5.91
#